data_AF-A0A954VFP5-F1
#
_entry.id   AF-A0A954VFP5-F1
#
_cell.length_a   1.000
_cell.length_b   1.000
_cell.length_c   1.000
_cell.angle_alpha   90.00
_cell.angle_beta   90.00
_cell.angle_gamma   90.00
#
_symmetry.space_group_name_H-M   'P 1'
#
loop_
_entity.id
_entity.type
_entity.pdbx_description
1 polymer ?
#
loop_
_entity_poly.entity_id
_entity_poly.type
_entity_poly.pdbx_seq_one_letter_code
_entity_poly.pdbx_strand_id
1 'polypeptide(L)'
;LYYGDFSGDGQRHLIEAEFEDTTLFPVRGKSCSTNAMPHLANKFPTFHDFASASLQDIYTPEKLTDSYRLSATELRSGVFINEAGQRFSFQPLPRIAQISPGFGCAIADFDGDLHDDVFVAQNFFSPQPETGRMDGGLGQLLLNDVGKKYLLRPITAEESGIVIWQDAKSAAAVDINGDRRPDLIVAINDGPLLKLANASNHMGGRSVRMILQQEGANRQAIGARVQIIYDDGRTVYRELTGSAGYLTQPPSETYLTIPEGASVQTIQVRWPDGQTAEPQGFDRDADTWVLRR
;
A
#
# COMPACT_ATOMS: atom_id res chain seq x y z
N LEU A 1 -13.51 9.45 -17.42
CA LEU A 1 -12.63 8.87 -18.46
C LEU A 1 -13.44 8.64 -19.72
N TYR A 2 -12.95 9.13 -20.86
CA TYR A 2 -13.59 9.01 -22.17
C TYR A 2 -12.59 8.37 -23.14
N TYR A 3 -12.96 7.27 -23.78
CA TYR A 3 -12.10 6.58 -24.73
C TYR A 3 -12.80 6.45 -26.08
N GLY A 4 -12.26 7.11 -27.11
CA GLY A 4 -12.93 7.20 -28.40
C GLY A 4 -12.09 7.89 -29.47
N ASP A 5 -12.61 7.92 -30.70
CA ASP A 5 -12.01 8.64 -31.83
C ASP A 5 -12.56 10.07 -31.89
N PHE A 6 -11.82 11.00 -31.29
CA PHE A 6 -12.18 12.41 -31.20
C PHE A 6 -11.71 13.23 -32.41
N SER A 7 -10.83 12.68 -33.25
CA SER A 7 -10.29 13.35 -34.45
C SER A 7 -11.03 12.96 -35.75
N GLY A 8 -11.74 11.83 -35.75
CA GLY A 8 -12.37 11.24 -36.93
C GLY A 8 -11.40 10.53 -37.88
N ASP A 9 -10.18 10.23 -37.44
CA ASP A 9 -9.13 9.58 -38.24
C ASP A 9 -8.98 8.08 -37.93
N GLY A 10 -9.85 7.53 -37.08
CA GLY A 10 -9.82 6.15 -36.63
C GLY A 10 -8.87 5.88 -35.45
N GLN A 11 -8.04 6.85 -35.04
CA GLN A 11 -7.23 6.73 -33.83
C GLN A 11 -8.06 7.04 -32.59
N ARG A 12 -7.90 6.20 -31.56
CA ARG A 12 -8.62 6.38 -30.29
C ARG A 12 -7.71 7.01 -29.25
N HIS A 13 -8.23 7.99 -28.53
CA HIS A 13 -7.52 8.68 -27.47
C HIS A 13 -8.26 8.51 -26.13
N LEU A 14 -7.50 8.44 -25.04
CA LEU A 14 -8.02 8.54 -23.68
C LEU A 14 -8.05 10.00 -23.27
N ILE A 15 -9.22 10.47 -22.85
CA ILE A 15 -9.41 11.79 -22.27
C ILE A 15 -9.81 11.63 -20.81
N GLU A 16 -9.01 12.26 -19.96
CA GLU A 16 -9.24 12.41 -18.53
C GLU A 16 -9.96 13.74 -18.30
N ALA A 17 -11.01 13.72 -17.50
CA ALA A 17 -11.83 14.88 -17.23
C ALA A 17 -12.35 14.83 -15.79
N GLU A 18 -12.44 15.99 -15.15
CA GLU A 18 -12.90 16.15 -13.78
C GLU A 18 -13.91 17.29 -13.67
N PHE A 19 -14.80 17.17 -12.70
CA PHE A 19 -15.79 18.21 -12.43
C PHE A 19 -15.17 19.28 -11.53
N GLU A 20 -15.24 20.53 -11.97
CA GLU A 20 -15.12 21.70 -11.12
C GLU A 20 -16.52 22.30 -10.99
N ASP A 21 -17.06 22.24 -9.76
CA ASP A 21 -18.47 22.47 -9.46
C ASP A 21 -19.42 21.63 -10.34
N THR A 22 -20.02 22.25 -11.35
CA THR A 22 -20.99 21.63 -12.28
C THR A 22 -20.41 21.43 -13.68
N THR A 23 -19.21 21.97 -13.94
CA THR A 23 -18.62 21.98 -15.27
C THR A 23 -17.53 20.93 -15.36
N LEU A 24 -17.53 20.17 -16.46
CA LEU A 24 -16.55 19.14 -16.71
C LEU A 24 -15.40 19.74 -17.52
N PHE A 25 -14.18 19.68 -17.00
CA PHE A 25 -12.97 20.18 -17.63
C PHE A 25 -12.00 19.05 -17.97
N PRO A 26 -11.15 19.19 -19.01
CA PRO A 26 -10.08 18.22 -19.26
C PRO A 26 -9.00 18.32 -18.18
N VAL A 27 -8.48 17.17 -17.73
CA VAL A 27 -7.33 17.14 -16.80
C VAL A 27 -6.02 17.47 -17.53
N ARG A 28 -5.92 17.10 -18.82
CA ARG A 28 -4.71 17.32 -19.62
C ARG A 28 -4.74 18.72 -20.24
N GLY A 29 -3.65 19.46 -20.04
CA GLY A 29 -3.47 20.78 -20.65
C GLY A 29 -3.27 20.75 -22.17
N LYS A 30 -3.25 21.95 -22.77
CA LYS A 30 -3.16 22.17 -24.21
C LYS A 30 -2.04 21.39 -24.89
N SER A 31 -0.81 21.46 -24.37
CA SER A 31 0.37 20.84 -25.01
C SER A 31 0.18 19.33 -25.23
N CYS A 32 -0.28 18.60 -24.22
CA CYS A 32 -0.55 17.17 -24.33
C CYS A 32 -1.68 16.90 -25.33
N SER A 33 -2.76 17.68 -25.23
CA SER A 33 -3.94 17.52 -26.08
C SER A 33 -3.65 17.80 -27.55
N THR A 34 -2.88 18.84 -27.88
CA THR A 34 -2.49 19.16 -29.27
C THR A 34 -1.44 18.21 -29.83
N ASN A 35 -0.57 17.66 -28.99
CA ASN A 35 0.38 16.62 -29.44
C ASN A 35 -0.36 15.33 -29.81
N ALA A 36 -1.41 14.96 -29.06
CA ALA A 36 -2.25 13.82 -29.37
C ALA A 36 -3.20 14.10 -30.55
N MET A 37 -3.76 15.32 -30.61
CA MET A 37 -4.79 15.72 -31.57
C MET A 37 -4.44 17.10 -32.17
N PRO A 38 -3.60 17.15 -33.23
CA PRO A 38 -3.04 18.41 -33.76
C PRO A 38 -4.08 19.46 -34.18
N HIS A 39 -5.27 19.03 -34.61
CA HIS A 39 -6.34 19.93 -35.02
C HIS A 39 -6.79 20.88 -33.89
N LEU A 40 -6.60 20.49 -32.62
CA LEU A 40 -6.92 21.33 -31.45
C LEU A 40 -6.06 22.60 -31.39
N ALA A 41 -4.87 22.62 -32.00
CA ALA A 41 -4.00 23.80 -32.03
C ALA A 41 -4.62 24.94 -32.85
N ASN A 42 -5.40 24.62 -33.89
CA ASN A 42 -6.11 25.61 -34.69
C ASN A 42 -7.37 26.11 -33.99
N LYS A 43 -8.05 25.22 -33.25
CA LYS A 43 -9.27 25.53 -32.50
C LYS A 43 -8.99 26.40 -31.27
N PHE A 44 -7.88 26.16 -30.59
CA PHE A 44 -7.44 26.90 -29.42
C PHE A 44 -6.01 27.44 -29.65
N PRO A 45 -5.86 28.68 -30.15
CA PRO A 45 -4.53 29.24 -30.44
C PRO A 45 -3.70 29.46 -29.17
N THR A 46 -4.33 29.95 -28.09
CA THR A 46 -3.62 30.28 -26.84
C THR A 46 -3.84 29.23 -25.75
N PHE A 47 -2.97 29.21 -24.74
CA PHE A 47 -3.15 28.38 -23.54
C PHE A 47 -4.36 28.81 -22.70
N HIS A 48 -4.64 30.12 -22.68
CA HIS A 48 -5.78 30.66 -21.95
C HIS A 48 -7.11 30.15 -22.52
N ASP A 49 -7.27 30.23 -23.85
CA ASP A 49 -8.51 29.78 -24.51
C ASP A 49 -8.81 28.29 -24.24
N PHE A 50 -7.77 27.45 -24.23
CA PHE A 50 -7.92 26.03 -23.92
C PHE A 50 -8.22 25.80 -22.44
N ALA A 51 -7.55 26.52 -21.53
CA ALA A 51 -7.71 26.33 -20.08
C ALA A 51 -9.11 26.75 -19.59
N SER A 52 -9.74 27.73 -20.24
CA SER A 52 -11.11 28.15 -19.91
C SER A 52 -12.21 27.33 -20.59
N ALA A 53 -11.86 26.41 -21.49
CA ALA A 53 -12.81 25.64 -22.28
C ALA A 53 -13.30 24.42 -21.52
N SER A 54 -14.63 24.22 -21.46
CA SER A 54 -15.19 22.98 -20.94
C SER A 54 -14.85 21.79 -21.84
N LEU A 55 -15.03 20.58 -21.33
CA LEU A 55 -14.83 19.37 -22.12
C LEU A 55 -15.68 19.34 -23.40
N GLN A 56 -16.89 19.91 -23.34
CA GLN A 56 -17.82 19.98 -24.49
C GLN A 56 -17.44 21.08 -25.48
N ASP A 57 -16.77 22.14 -25.02
CA ASP A 57 -16.22 23.17 -25.91
C ASP A 57 -15.03 22.61 -26.71
N ILE A 58 -14.26 21.70 -26.12
CA ILE A 58 -13.10 21.08 -26.75
C ILE A 58 -13.54 19.95 -27.68
N TYR A 59 -14.37 19.03 -27.20
CA TYR A 59 -14.81 17.84 -27.91
C TYR A 59 -16.32 17.89 -28.16
N THR A 60 -16.71 17.62 -29.41
CA THR A 60 -18.12 17.71 -29.82
C THR A 60 -19.00 16.73 -29.02
N PRO A 61 -20.24 17.10 -28.66
CA PRO A 61 -21.16 16.24 -27.91
C PRO A 61 -21.37 14.84 -28.53
N GLU A 62 -21.39 14.75 -29.86
CA GLU A 62 -21.52 13.49 -30.60
C GLU A 62 -20.36 12.55 -30.25
N LYS A 63 -19.12 13.04 -30.36
CA LYS A 63 -17.91 12.28 -30.04
C LYS A 63 -17.81 11.88 -28.57
N LEU A 64 -18.26 12.75 -27.66
CA LEU A 64 -18.33 12.43 -26.23
C LEU A 64 -19.35 11.30 -25.96
N THR A 65 -20.47 11.30 -26.70
CA THR A 65 -21.54 10.29 -26.57
C THR A 65 -21.12 8.94 -27.17
N ASP A 66 -20.43 8.97 -28.32
CA ASP A 66 -19.91 7.78 -29.00
C ASP A 66 -18.71 7.13 -28.28
N SER A 67 -18.12 7.84 -27.33
CA SER A 67 -16.96 7.35 -26.58
C SER A 67 -17.34 6.32 -25.51
N TYR A 68 -16.44 5.38 -25.26
CA TYR A 68 -16.55 4.49 -24.12
C TYR A 68 -16.23 5.25 -22.83
N ARG A 69 -17.19 5.33 -21.91
CA ARG A 69 -17.08 6.12 -20.68
C ARG A 69 -16.91 5.25 -19.45
N LEU A 70 -15.91 5.60 -18.64
CA LEU A 70 -15.71 5.07 -17.30
C LEU A 70 -15.58 6.22 -16.29
N SER A 71 -15.99 5.97 -15.05
CA SER A 71 -15.83 6.89 -13.93
C SER A 71 -15.01 6.23 -12.83
N ALA A 72 -14.01 6.94 -12.32
CA ALA A 72 -13.37 6.59 -11.06
C ALA A 72 -14.20 7.19 -9.92
N THR A 73 -14.72 6.36 -9.02
CA THR A 73 -15.57 6.80 -7.89
C THR A 73 -14.84 6.76 -6.55
N GLU A 74 -13.63 6.21 -6.53
CA GLU A 74 -12.76 6.14 -5.36
C GLU A 74 -11.32 6.35 -5.81
N LEU A 75 -10.65 7.32 -5.19
CA LEU A 75 -9.25 7.67 -5.46
C LEU A 75 -8.40 7.63 -4.19
N ARG A 76 -9.02 7.39 -3.03
CA ARG A 76 -8.34 7.31 -1.74
C ARG A 76 -7.63 5.98 -1.62
N SER A 77 -6.47 6.00 -0.98
CA SER A 77 -5.86 4.78 -0.45
C SER A 77 -6.67 4.27 0.72
N GLY A 78 -6.75 2.94 0.90
CA GLY A 78 -7.52 2.33 1.96
C GLY A 78 -7.32 0.82 2.05
N VAL A 79 -8.05 0.21 2.95
CA VAL A 79 -8.09 -1.24 3.15
C VAL A 79 -9.45 -1.79 2.74
N PHE A 80 -9.45 -2.98 2.16
CA PHE A 80 -10.66 -3.76 1.93
C PHE A 80 -10.79 -4.79 3.04
N ILE A 81 -11.81 -4.65 3.87
CA ILE A 81 -12.09 -5.53 5.00
C ILE A 81 -12.96 -6.67 4.50
N ASN A 82 -12.46 -7.90 4.65
CA ASN A 82 -13.22 -9.09 4.31
C ASN A 82 -14.28 -9.35 5.39
N GLU A 83 -15.55 -9.19 5.04
CA GLU A 83 -16.68 -9.45 5.94
C GLU A 83 -17.15 -10.90 5.77
N ALA A 84 -16.52 -11.78 6.55
CA ALA A 84 -16.85 -13.21 6.64
C ALA A 84 -16.84 -13.96 5.30
N GLY A 85 -15.99 -13.53 4.34
CA GLY A 85 -15.82 -14.18 3.05
C GLY A 85 -16.90 -13.87 2.02
N GLN A 86 -17.87 -13.01 2.33
CA GLN A 86 -19.02 -12.76 1.45
C GLN A 86 -18.92 -11.44 0.71
N ARG A 87 -18.36 -10.41 1.34
CA ARG A 87 -18.19 -9.07 0.76
C ARG A 87 -16.96 -8.39 1.31
N PHE A 88 -16.49 -7.38 0.58
CA PHE A 88 -15.46 -6.47 1.07
C PHE A 88 -16.06 -5.10 1.33
N SER A 89 -15.78 -4.51 2.49
CA SER A 89 -16.04 -3.10 2.77
C SER A 89 -14.75 -2.30 2.61
N PHE A 90 -14.85 -1.15 1.93
CA PHE A 90 -13.72 -0.26 1.76
C PHE A 90 -13.66 0.72 2.93
N GLN A 91 -12.49 0.80 3.56
CA GLN A 91 -12.20 1.80 4.57
C GLN A 91 -11.00 2.66 4.14
N PRO A 92 -11.20 3.97 3.89
CA PRO A 92 -10.12 4.84 3.48
C PRO A 92 -9.11 5.03 4.63
N LEU A 93 -7.85 5.21 4.26
CA LEU A 93 -6.81 5.66 5.19
C LEU A 93 -7.16 7.06 5.74
N PRO A 94 -6.64 7.43 6.92
CA PRO A 94 -6.80 8.79 7.43
C PRO A 94 -6.19 9.83 6.48
N ARG A 95 -6.74 11.05 6.44
CA ARG A 95 -6.30 12.12 5.54
C ARG A 95 -4.79 12.35 5.60
N ILE A 96 -4.19 12.31 6.79
CA ILE A 96 -2.76 12.54 6.99
C ILE A 96 -1.87 11.51 6.28
N ALA A 97 -2.36 10.27 6.09
CA ALA A 97 -1.65 9.25 5.30
C ALA A 97 -1.72 9.51 3.78
N GLN A 98 -2.55 10.47 3.35
CA GLN A 98 -2.89 10.74 1.95
C GLN A 98 -2.58 12.18 1.51
N ILE A 99 -1.92 12.99 2.35
CA ILE A 99 -1.51 14.36 1.96
C ILE A 99 -0.38 14.38 0.92
N SER A 100 0.22 13.21 0.66
CA SER A 100 1.30 13.00 -0.29
C SER A 100 1.17 11.58 -0.87
N PRO A 101 1.57 11.34 -2.14
CA PRO A 101 1.52 10.02 -2.75
C PRO A 101 2.29 8.97 -1.93
N GLY A 102 1.68 7.80 -1.72
CA GLY A 102 2.32 6.63 -1.12
C GLY A 102 2.84 5.67 -2.19
N PHE A 103 4.14 5.38 -2.21
CA PHE A 103 4.78 4.49 -3.21
C PHE A 103 5.04 3.06 -2.71
N GLY A 104 5.11 2.87 -1.39
CA GLY A 104 5.31 1.56 -0.79
C GLY A 104 4.76 1.51 0.62
N CYS A 105 4.50 0.29 1.09
CA CYS A 105 4.11 0.05 2.46
C CYS A 105 4.87 -1.13 3.05
N ALA A 106 5.05 -1.09 4.36
CA ALA A 106 5.50 -2.22 5.16
C ALA A 106 4.37 -2.60 6.13
N ILE A 107 4.11 -3.90 6.25
CA ILE A 107 3.04 -4.45 7.07
C ILE A 107 3.67 -5.39 8.09
N ALA A 108 3.50 -5.09 9.37
CA ALA A 108 3.96 -5.89 10.50
C ALA A 108 3.30 -5.39 11.79
N ASP A 109 3.27 -6.22 12.82
CA ASP A 109 2.89 -5.87 14.20
C ASP A 109 4.01 -5.04 14.84
N PHE A 110 3.95 -3.70 14.74
CA PHE A 110 5.02 -2.80 15.19
C PHE A 110 4.91 -2.46 16.69
N ASP A 111 3.72 -2.55 17.27
CA ASP A 111 3.49 -2.27 18.69
C ASP A 111 3.36 -3.53 19.57
N GLY A 112 3.25 -4.71 18.97
CA GLY A 112 3.19 -6.00 19.66
C GLY A 112 1.80 -6.36 20.17
N ASP A 113 0.74 -5.75 19.64
CA ASP A 113 -0.65 -5.98 20.06
C ASP A 113 -1.34 -7.17 19.36
N LEU A 114 -0.59 -7.87 18.48
CA LEU A 114 -0.99 -9.00 17.63
C LEU A 114 -1.65 -8.63 16.30
N HIS A 115 -1.98 -7.36 16.07
CA HIS A 115 -2.57 -6.88 14.83
C HIS A 115 -1.50 -6.29 13.92
N ASP A 116 -1.57 -6.60 12.62
CA ASP A 116 -0.62 -6.02 11.68
C ASP A 116 -0.93 -4.53 11.46
N ASP A 117 0.09 -3.71 11.64
CA ASP A 117 0.10 -2.27 11.41
C ASP A 117 0.62 -1.94 10.01
N VAL A 118 0.52 -0.68 9.62
CA VAL A 118 0.94 -0.23 8.28
C VAL A 118 1.85 0.98 8.37
N PHE A 119 3.04 0.87 7.80
CA PHE A 119 3.87 2.02 7.46
C PHE A 119 3.70 2.38 5.97
N VAL A 120 3.57 3.66 5.65
CA VAL A 120 3.47 4.18 4.27
C VAL A 120 4.66 5.08 3.94
N ALA A 121 5.43 4.70 2.90
CA ALA A 121 6.48 5.53 2.31
C ALA A 121 5.87 6.57 1.37
N GLN A 122 6.07 7.85 1.68
CA GLN A 122 5.41 8.97 1.00
C GLN A 122 6.37 9.83 0.19
N ASN A 123 5.79 10.71 -0.63
CA ASN A 123 6.40 11.78 -1.44
C ASN A 123 6.70 11.44 -2.90
N PHE A 124 6.55 12.47 -3.73
CA PHE A 124 6.90 12.43 -5.15
C PHE A 124 7.62 13.71 -5.59
N PHE A 125 8.92 13.59 -5.87
CA PHE A 125 9.75 14.73 -6.27
C PHE A 125 9.88 14.92 -7.79
N SER A 126 9.41 13.95 -8.58
CA SER A 126 9.52 13.96 -10.05
C SER A 126 8.16 13.99 -10.80
N PRO A 127 7.11 14.70 -10.34
CA PRO A 127 5.97 14.98 -11.19
C PRO A 127 6.36 15.94 -12.32
N GLN A 128 5.42 16.23 -13.23
CA GLN A 128 5.64 17.22 -14.28
C GLN A 128 6.05 18.57 -13.64
N PRO A 129 6.96 19.34 -14.27
CA PRO A 129 7.44 20.61 -13.73
C PRO A 129 6.32 21.57 -13.31
N GLU A 130 5.21 21.58 -14.04
CA GLU A 130 4.06 22.47 -13.80
C GLU A 130 3.22 22.07 -12.58
N THR A 131 3.23 20.79 -12.20
CA THR A 131 2.48 20.27 -11.03
C THR A 131 3.20 20.60 -9.72
N GLY A 132 4.53 20.71 -9.76
CA GLY A 132 5.35 20.88 -8.56
C GLY A 132 5.40 19.61 -7.70
N ARG A 133 6.32 19.59 -6.72
CA ARG A 133 6.52 18.42 -5.86
C ARG A 133 5.31 18.16 -4.97
N MET A 134 5.10 16.89 -4.66
CA MET A 134 4.19 16.46 -3.60
C MET A 134 5.05 15.91 -2.46
N ASP A 135 5.50 16.80 -1.57
CA ASP A 135 6.51 16.54 -0.54
C ASP A 135 6.03 16.89 0.88
N GLY A 136 4.71 16.90 1.09
CA GLY A 136 4.10 17.17 2.40
C GLY A 136 4.14 16.00 3.38
N GLY A 137 4.56 14.81 2.97
CA GLY A 137 4.60 13.60 3.79
C GLY A 137 5.91 13.45 4.57
N LEU A 138 5.83 12.77 5.72
CA LEU A 138 6.97 12.44 6.57
C LEU A 138 7.19 10.93 6.71
N GLY A 139 6.50 10.13 5.89
CA GLY A 139 6.24 8.74 6.20
C GLY A 139 5.16 8.64 7.28
N GLN A 140 4.27 7.65 7.16
CA GLN A 140 3.12 7.55 8.07
C GLN A 140 3.02 6.13 8.63
N LEU A 141 3.21 6.00 9.95
CA LEU A 141 2.85 4.80 10.69
C LEU A 141 1.37 4.84 11.07
N LEU A 142 0.66 3.75 10.84
CA LEU A 142 -0.75 3.56 11.14
C LEU A 142 -0.89 2.31 12.01
N LEU A 143 -1.32 2.48 13.26
CA LEU A 143 -1.58 1.33 14.14
C LEU A 143 -2.99 0.78 13.92
N ASN A 144 -3.11 -0.53 14.01
CA ASN A 144 -4.35 -1.26 13.79
C ASN A 144 -5.19 -1.36 15.08
N ASP A 145 -6.03 -0.35 15.28
CA ASP A 145 -6.98 -0.26 16.39
C ASP A 145 -8.24 -1.11 16.12
N VAL A 146 -8.08 -2.45 16.09
CA VAL A 146 -9.20 -3.38 15.86
C VAL A 146 -10.39 -3.08 16.79
N GLY A 147 -11.58 -3.05 16.21
CA GLY A 147 -12.83 -2.81 16.94
C GLY A 147 -13.14 -1.33 17.21
N LYS A 148 -12.26 -0.39 16.84
CA LYS A 148 -12.56 1.06 16.89
C LYS A 148 -13.23 1.55 15.61
N LYS A 149 -13.78 2.77 15.67
CA LYS A 149 -14.46 3.43 14.54
C LYS A 149 -13.56 3.56 13.30
N TYR A 150 -12.27 3.81 13.51
CA TYR A 150 -11.27 3.84 12.45
C TYR A 150 -10.27 2.73 12.72
N LEU A 151 -10.10 1.81 11.75
CA LEU A 151 -9.25 0.64 11.90
C LEU A 151 -7.78 1.05 11.99
N LEU A 152 -7.35 1.97 11.11
CA LEU A 152 -5.96 2.43 11.04
C LEU A 152 -5.86 3.83 11.62
N ARG A 153 -5.29 3.93 12.83
CA ARG A 153 -5.04 5.20 13.52
C ARG A 153 -3.67 5.75 13.16
N PRO A 154 -3.55 7.01 12.71
CA PRO A 154 -2.26 7.58 12.41
C PRO A 154 -1.49 7.93 13.67
N ILE A 155 -0.20 7.58 13.69
CA ILE A 155 0.76 7.96 14.73
C ILE A 155 1.50 9.21 14.28
N THR A 156 1.70 10.15 15.19
CA THR A 156 2.41 11.38 14.87
C THR A 156 3.91 11.14 14.71
N ALA A 157 4.61 12.07 14.06
CA ALA A 157 6.07 12.03 13.98
C ALA A 157 6.74 12.11 15.37
N GLU A 158 6.13 12.83 16.31
CA GLU A 158 6.61 12.94 17.69
C GLU A 158 6.51 11.60 18.43
N GLU A 159 5.38 10.90 18.28
CA GLU A 159 5.14 9.61 18.94
C GLU A 159 5.95 8.47 18.29
N SER A 160 6.02 8.43 16.96
CA SER A 160 6.71 7.35 16.22
C SER A 160 8.22 7.56 16.08
N GLY A 161 8.70 8.80 16.19
CA GLY A 161 10.08 9.18 15.84
C GLY A 161 10.39 9.11 14.34
N ILE A 162 9.41 8.84 13.49
CA ILE A 162 9.58 8.73 12.04
C ILE A 162 9.48 10.11 11.40
N VAL A 163 10.57 10.56 10.77
CA VAL A 163 10.65 11.81 10.03
C VAL A 163 11.39 11.60 8.71
N ILE A 164 10.66 11.25 7.65
CA ILE A 164 11.17 10.97 6.31
C ILE A 164 10.58 11.98 5.33
N TRP A 165 11.24 13.12 5.20
CA TRP A 165 10.82 14.22 4.32
C TRP A 165 11.27 14.03 2.86
N GLN A 166 12.11 13.02 2.58
CA GLN A 166 12.64 12.75 1.24
C GLN A 166 11.65 11.98 0.35
N ASP A 167 12.05 11.72 -0.91
CA ASP A 167 11.30 11.00 -1.94
C ASP A 167 11.29 9.48 -1.69
N ALA A 168 10.58 9.02 -0.67
CA ALA A 168 10.54 7.61 -0.29
C ALA A 168 9.74 6.78 -1.31
N LYS A 169 10.34 5.68 -1.79
CA LYS A 169 9.79 4.85 -2.88
C LYS A 169 9.37 3.46 -2.48
N SER A 170 9.93 2.93 -1.41
CA SER A 170 9.53 1.62 -0.90
C SER A 170 9.87 1.48 0.57
N ALA A 171 9.22 0.51 1.21
CA ALA A 171 9.49 0.14 2.58
C ALA A 171 9.42 -1.38 2.72
N ALA A 172 10.21 -1.92 3.65
CA ALA A 172 10.15 -3.33 4.05
C ALA A 172 10.29 -3.44 5.56
N ALA A 173 9.49 -4.33 6.16
CA ALA A 173 9.66 -4.73 7.55
C ALA A 173 10.78 -5.79 7.63
N VAL A 174 11.79 -5.56 8.46
CA VAL A 174 13.00 -6.38 8.56
C VAL A 174 13.52 -6.33 9.99
N ASP A 175 14.12 -7.39 10.52
CA ASP A 175 14.87 -7.35 11.78
C ASP A 175 16.34 -6.95 11.49
N ILE A 176 16.66 -5.67 11.67
CA ILE A 176 17.97 -5.08 11.31
C ILE A 176 18.97 -5.28 12.45
N ASN A 177 18.50 -5.25 13.70
CA ASN A 177 19.34 -5.28 14.90
C ASN A 177 19.45 -6.69 15.53
N GLY A 178 18.67 -7.68 15.06
CA GLY A 178 18.65 -9.05 15.55
C GLY A 178 17.81 -9.27 16.81
N ASP A 179 16.96 -8.31 17.19
CA ASP A 179 16.12 -8.41 18.39
C ASP A 179 14.78 -9.14 18.13
N ARG A 180 14.52 -9.48 16.86
CA ARG A 180 13.32 -10.17 16.34
C ARG A 180 12.08 -9.29 16.33
N ARG A 181 12.21 -7.97 16.47
CA ARG A 181 11.11 -7.02 16.28
C ARG A 181 11.13 -6.53 14.83
N PRO A 182 9.98 -6.22 14.24
CA PRO A 182 9.96 -5.64 12.91
C PRO A 182 10.49 -4.21 12.97
N ASP A 183 11.67 -4.00 12.38
CA ASP A 183 12.22 -2.69 12.04
C ASP A 183 11.76 -2.27 10.64
N LEU A 184 12.17 -1.07 10.20
CA LEU A 184 11.87 -0.55 8.87
C LEU A 184 13.14 -0.26 8.07
N ILE A 185 13.16 -0.73 6.83
CA ILE A 185 14.07 -0.25 5.79
C ILE A 185 13.24 0.56 4.79
N VAL A 186 13.68 1.77 4.46
CA VAL A 186 13.00 2.66 3.49
C VAL A 186 13.97 3.10 2.40
N ALA A 187 13.62 2.84 1.14
CA ALA A 187 14.40 3.27 0.00
C ALA A 187 14.01 4.69 -0.42
N ILE A 188 15.02 5.54 -0.57
CA ILE A 188 14.86 6.93 -1.00
C ILE A 188 15.37 7.04 -2.45
N ASN A 189 14.55 7.62 -3.32
CA ASN A 189 14.98 7.91 -4.68
C ASN A 189 16.16 8.89 -4.66
N ASP A 190 17.25 8.54 -5.36
CA ASP A 190 18.51 9.30 -5.38
C ASP A 190 19.05 9.66 -3.97
N GLY A 191 18.85 8.77 -3.00
CA GLY A 191 19.21 9.02 -1.61
C GLY A 191 19.73 7.77 -0.89
N PRO A 192 20.19 7.94 0.37
CA PRO A 192 20.63 6.81 1.18
C PRO A 192 19.45 5.92 1.56
N LEU A 193 19.74 4.62 1.72
CA LEU A 193 18.80 3.69 2.35
C LEU A 193 18.64 4.06 3.83
N LEU A 194 17.40 4.30 4.27
CA LEU A 194 17.10 4.57 5.67
C LEU A 194 16.82 3.27 6.42
N LYS A 195 17.29 3.22 7.66
CA LYS A 195 17.09 2.10 8.60
C LYS A 195 16.51 2.69 9.89
N LEU A 196 15.33 2.24 10.28
CA LEU A 196 14.66 2.70 11.49
C LEU A 196 14.42 1.48 12.37
N ALA A 197 15.20 1.36 13.43
CA ALA A 197 15.04 0.29 14.41
C ALA A 197 13.82 0.56 15.30
N ASN A 198 13.02 -0.46 15.56
CA ASN A 198 11.84 -0.39 16.39
C ASN A 198 12.26 -0.33 17.87
N ALA A 199 12.20 0.88 18.43
CA ALA A 199 12.46 1.15 19.83
C ALA A 199 11.16 1.24 20.67
N SER A 200 10.08 0.60 20.23
CA SER A 200 8.80 0.62 20.95
C SER A 200 8.94 0.01 22.35
N ASN A 201 8.49 0.78 23.34
CA ASN A 201 8.36 0.32 24.74
C ASN A 201 7.07 -0.47 24.97
N HIS A 202 6.22 -0.63 23.94
CA HIS A 202 4.89 -1.21 24.04
C HIS A 202 4.81 -2.67 23.64
N MET A 203 5.92 -3.31 23.27
CA MET A 203 5.94 -4.74 22.95
C MET A 203 5.43 -5.54 24.17
N GLY A 204 4.15 -5.89 24.16
CA GLY A 204 3.41 -6.48 25.29
C GLY A 204 3.75 -7.95 25.56
N GLY A 205 4.95 -8.38 25.17
CA GLY A 205 5.37 -9.76 25.17
C GLY A 205 6.72 -9.98 24.49
N ARG A 206 7.12 -11.25 24.35
CA ARG A 206 8.35 -11.62 23.63
C ARG A 206 8.08 -11.75 22.14
N SER A 207 9.05 -11.37 21.31
CA SER A 207 8.95 -11.55 19.86
C SER A 207 9.58 -12.86 19.40
N VAL A 208 8.89 -13.55 18.51
CA VAL A 208 9.32 -14.80 17.88
C VAL A 208 9.43 -14.60 16.38
N ARG A 209 10.57 -15.02 15.82
CA ARG A 209 10.80 -15.06 14.37
C ARG A 209 10.35 -16.39 13.79
N MET A 210 9.60 -16.36 12.70
CA MET A 210 9.12 -17.56 11.99
C MET A 210 9.67 -17.60 10.57
N ILE A 211 10.33 -18.72 10.23
CA ILE A 211 10.87 -19.00 8.89
C ILE A 211 10.19 -20.27 8.40
N LEU A 212 9.56 -20.23 7.21
CA LEU A 212 8.93 -21.40 6.63
C LEU A 212 9.82 -22.00 5.53
N GLN A 213 9.88 -23.32 5.49
CA GLN A 213 10.61 -24.07 4.48
C GLN A 213 9.78 -25.23 3.95
N GLN A 214 9.81 -25.44 2.64
CA GLN A 214 9.23 -26.61 1.99
C GLN A 214 10.14 -27.13 0.88
N GLU A 215 9.88 -28.34 0.42
CA GLU A 215 10.55 -28.90 -0.75
C GLU A 215 10.03 -28.29 -2.07
N GLY A 216 10.72 -28.59 -3.17
CA GLY A 216 10.35 -28.15 -4.52
C GLY A 216 10.90 -26.76 -4.89
N ALA A 217 10.20 -26.08 -5.80
CA ALA A 217 10.63 -24.81 -6.38
C ALA A 217 10.43 -23.61 -5.43
N ASN A 218 9.30 -23.56 -4.71
CA ASN A 218 8.98 -22.49 -3.77
C ASN A 218 9.52 -22.83 -2.37
N ARG A 219 10.85 -22.93 -2.21
CA ARG A 219 11.48 -23.40 -0.95
C ARG A 219 11.22 -22.51 0.26
N GLN A 220 10.91 -21.23 0.02
CA GLN A 220 10.61 -20.24 1.05
C GLN A 220 9.12 -20.20 1.43
N ALA A 221 8.31 -21.09 0.85
CA ALA A 221 6.88 -21.19 1.11
C ALA A 221 6.11 -19.86 0.95
N ILE A 222 6.49 -19.04 -0.03
CA ILE A 222 5.79 -17.79 -0.34
C ILE A 222 4.32 -18.07 -0.64
N GLY A 223 3.40 -17.32 -0.01
CA GLY A 223 1.96 -17.52 -0.05
C GLY A 223 1.42 -18.46 1.03
N ALA A 224 2.27 -19.01 1.91
CA ALA A 224 1.83 -19.78 3.06
C ALA A 224 1.16 -18.88 4.10
N ARG A 225 0.14 -19.42 4.78
CA ARG A 225 -0.55 -18.76 5.89
C ARG A 225 -0.37 -19.59 7.16
N VAL A 226 0.19 -18.95 8.19
CA VAL A 226 0.36 -19.52 9.52
C VAL A 226 -0.82 -19.08 10.38
N GLN A 227 -1.57 -20.04 10.91
CA GLN A 227 -2.58 -19.85 11.94
C GLN A 227 -1.95 -20.21 13.28
N ILE A 228 -1.96 -19.27 14.21
CA ILE A 228 -1.42 -19.43 15.56
C ILE A 228 -2.57 -19.36 16.55
N ILE A 229 -2.71 -20.38 17.39
CA ILE A 229 -3.75 -20.49 18.41
C ILE A 229 -3.09 -20.41 19.78
N TYR A 230 -3.48 -19.43 20.58
CA TYR A 230 -3.04 -19.25 21.95
C TYR A 230 -3.83 -20.12 22.92
N ASP A 231 -3.27 -20.38 24.11
CA ASP A 231 -3.89 -21.14 25.20
C ASP A 231 -5.17 -20.50 25.76
N ASP A 232 -5.30 -19.18 25.63
CA ASP A 232 -6.51 -18.44 25.97
C ASP A 232 -7.58 -18.43 24.85
N GLY A 233 -7.34 -19.14 23.76
CA GLY A 233 -8.27 -19.28 22.63
C GLY A 233 -8.15 -18.18 21.56
N ARG A 234 -7.31 -17.16 21.75
CA ARG A 234 -7.04 -16.17 20.68
C ARG A 234 -6.41 -16.86 19.47
N THR A 235 -6.78 -16.41 18.27
CA THR A 235 -6.23 -16.90 17.01
C THR A 235 -5.72 -15.74 16.19
N VAL A 236 -4.48 -15.84 15.71
CA VAL A 236 -3.87 -14.85 14.83
C VAL A 236 -3.36 -15.51 13.56
N TYR A 237 -3.30 -14.73 12.48
CA TYR A 237 -2.81 -15.20 11.19
C TYR A 237 -1.60 -14.37 10.78
N ARG A 238 -0.62 -15.03 10.17
CA ARG A 238 0.50 -14.39 9.47
C ARG A 238 0.60 -14.99 8.07
N GLU A 239 0.86 -14.15 7.07
CA GLU A 239 1.00 -14.59 5.68
C GLU A 239 2.41 -14.27 5.18
N LEU A 240 3.06 -15.25 4.56
CA LEU A 240 4.38 -15.04 3.97
C LEU A 240 4.21 -14.43 2.59
N THR A 241 4.72 -13.21 2.43
CA THR A 241 4.70 -12.50 1.15
C THR A 241 6.08 -12.52 0.50
N GLY A 242 6.10 -12.44 -0.83
CA GLY A 242 7.34 -12.40 -1.63
C GLY A 242 7.68 -11.02 -2.17
N SER A 243 6.93 -9.99 -1.78
CA SER A 243 7.05 -8.64 -2.34
C SER A 243 6.49 -7.61 -1.36
N ALA A 244 7.12 -6.45 -1.27
CA ALA A 244 6.61 -5.27 -0.55
C ALA A 244 6.70 -4.02 -1.45
N GLY A 245 5.69 -3.80 -2.29
CA GLY A 245 5.62 -2.63 -3.15
C GLY A 245 6.65 -2.61 -4.29
N TYR A 246 7.05 -1.41 -4.72
CA TYR A 246 7.88 -1.20 -5.91
C TYR A 246 9.30 -1.76 -5.76
N LEU A 247 9.66 -2.74 -6.61
CA LEU A 247 10.99 -3.36 -6.71
C LEU A 247 11.62 -3.77 -5.36
N THR A 248 10.79 -4.15 -4.40
CA THR A 248 11.22 -4.43 -3.03
C THR A 248 10.66 -5.77 -2.57
N GLN A 249 11.50 -6.56 -1.92
CA GLN A 249 11.15 -7.86 -1.37
C GLN A 249 11.68 -7.93 0.08
N PRO A 250 10.80 -8.10 1.08
CA PRO A 250 11.24 -8.36 2.44
C PRO A 250 11.83 -9.77 2.54
N PRO A 251 12.59 -10.08 3.62
CA PRO A 251 12.98 -11.45 3.90
C PRO A 251 11.75 -12.37 3.98
N SER A 252 11.91 -13.63 3.59
CA SER A 252 10.84 -14.64 3.63
C SER A 252 10.63 -15.19 5.03
N GLU A 253 10.24 -14.30 5.93
CA GLU A 253 10.01 -14.56 7.34
C GLU A 253 8.90 -13.64 7.87
N THR A 254 8.42 -13.95 9.05
CA THR A 254 7.41 -13.13 9.74
C THR A 254 7.66 -13.17 11.24
N TYR A 255 7.00 -12.28 11.96
CA TYR A 255 7.18 -12.07 13.39
C TYR A 255 5.86 -12.28 14.12
N LEU A 256 5.96 -12.83 15.32
CA LEU A 256 4.84 -13.07 16.21
C LEU A 256 5.21 -12.53 17.60
N THR A 257 4.39 -11.64 18.13
CA THR A 257 4.46 -11.29 19.55
C THR A 257 3.73 -12.36 20.35
N ILE A 258 4.37 -12.95 21.37
CA ILE A 258 3.71 -13.81 22.36
C ILE A 258 3.48 -12.96 23.61
N PRO A 259 2.23 -12.58 23.92
CA PRO A 259 1.93 -11.70 25.05
C PRO A 259 2.38 -12.26 26.39
N GLU A 260 2.69 -11.38 27.33
CA GLU A 260 2.99 -11.79 28.70
C GLU A 260 1.85 -12.63 29.30
N GLY A 261 2.20 -13.77 29.90
CA GLY A 261 1.23 -14.69 30.51
C GLY A 261 0.42 -15.55 29.53
N ALA A 262 0.64 -15.42 28.22
CA ALA A 262 0.04 -16.28 27.20
C ALA A 262 1.07 -17.30 26.66
N SER A 263 0.57 -18.42 26.13
CA SER A 263 1.41 -19.39 25.42
C SER A 263 0.76 -19.85 24.12
N VAL A 264 1.57 -20.29 23.17
CA VAL A 264 1.07 -20.82 21.90
C VAL A 264 0.72 -22.29 22.08
N GLN A 265 -0.57 -22.60 21.94
CA GLN A 265 -1.11 -23.94 22.06
C GLN A 265 -0.79 -24.78 20.82
N THR A 266 -1.11 -24.24 19.63
CA THR A 266 -0.99 -24.95 18.35
C THR A 266 -0.70 -23.98 17.21
N ILE A 267 0.01 -24.49 16.20
CA ILE A 267 0.24 -23.80 14.93
C ILE A 267 -0.26 -24.70 13.79
N GLN A 268 -1.00 -24.13 12.85
CA GLN A 268 -1.34 -24.77 11.59
C GLN A 268 -0.83 -23.92 10.43
N VAL A 269 -0.22 -24.56 9.44
CA VAL A 269 0.26 -23.88 8.23
C VAL A 269 -0.57 -24.36 7.05
N ARG A 270 -1.26 -23.43 6.40
CA ARG A 270 -1.77 -23.62 5.04
C ARG A 270 -0.64 -23.29 4.06
N TRP A 271 -0.08 -24.32 3.44
CA TRP A 271 1.03 -24.22 2.49
C TRP A 271 0.57 -23.63 1.14
N PRO A 272 1.51 -23.19 0.28
CA PRO A 272 1.18 -22.54 -0.99
C PRO A 272 0.40 -23.42 -1.97
N ASP A 273 0.44 -24.75 -1.80
CA ASP A 273 -0.35 -25.71 -2.58
C ASP A 273 -1.80 -25.86 -2.07
N GLY A 274 -2.14 -25.15 -0.99
CA GLY A 274 -3.47 -25.15 -0.38
C GLY A 274 -3.67 -26.20 0.71
N GLN A 275 -2.71 -27.11 0.95
CA GLN A 275 -2.82 -28.10 2.02
C GLN A 275 -2.54 -27.48 3.38
N THR A 276 -3.27 -27.90 4.41
CA THR A 276 -3.09 -27.46 5.79
C THR A 276 -2.54 -28.60 6.64
N ALA A 277 -1.47 -28.34 7.39
CA ALA A 277 -0.87 -29.30 8.32
C ALA A 277 -0.24 -28.60 9.53
N GLU A 278 -0.08 -29.33 10.63
CA GLU A 278 0.82 -28.91 11.71
C GLU A 278 2.27 -28.99 11.20
N PRO A 279 3.08 -27.93 11.33
CA PRO A 279 4.44 -27.93 10.86
C PRO A 279 5.38 -28.67 11.82
N GLN A 280 6.45 -29.25 11.28
CA GLN A 280 7.60 -29.64 12.08
C GLN A 280 8.42 -28.40 12.49
N GLY A 281 9.15 -28.48 13.61
CA GLY A 281 10.06 -27.41 14.04
C GLY A 281 9.42 -26.28 14.86
N PHE A 282 8.15 -26.44 15.26
CA PHE A 282 7.56 -25.62 16.31
C PHE A 282 8.14 -26.00 17.67
N ASP A 283 8.74 -25.03 18.37
CA ASP A 283 9.27 -25.17 19.72
C ASP A 283 8.80 -23.98 20.56
N ARG A 284 7.90 -24.25 21.52
CA ARG A 284 7.28 -23.23 22.36
C ARG A 284 8.28 -22.38 23.15
N ASP A 285 9.47 -22.90 23.44
CA ASP A 285 10.45 -22.20 24.28
C ASP A 285 11.51 -21.47 23.44
N ALA A 286 11.55 -21.73 22.13
CA ALA A 286 12.43 -21.04 21.20
C ALA A 286 11.86 -19.66 20.79
N ASP A 287 12.77 -18.73 20.50
CA ASP A 287 12.44 -17.42 19.94
C ASP A 287 12.58 -17.38 18.40
N THR A 288 12.93 -18.51 17.79
CA THR A 288 12.98 -18.67 16.34
C THR A 288 12.46 -20.04 15.97
N TRP A 289 11.43 -20.06 15.13
CA TRP A 289 10.82 -21.28 14.61
C TRP A 289 11.17 -21.46 13.14
N VAL A 290 11.73 -22.62 12.81
CA VAL A 290 11.93 -23.01 11.41
C VAL A 290 10.89 -24.08 11.08
N LEU A 291 9.75 -23.60 10.59
CA LEU A 291 8.55 -24.38 10.33
C LEU A 291 8.69 -25.11 9.00
N ARG A 292 8.56 -26.45 9.03
CA ARG A 292 8.69 -27.30 7.85
C ARG A 292 7.44 -28.12 7.61
N ARG A 293 7.19 -28.40 6.34
CA ARG A 293 6.18 -29.38 5.93
C ARG A 293 6.66 -30.79 6.17
#